data_AF-A0A533ZE27-F1
#
_entry.id   AF-A0A533ZE27-F1
#
_cell.length_a   1.000
_cell.length_b   1.000
_cell.length_c   1.000
_cell.angle_alpha   90.00
_cell.angle_beta   90.00
_cell.angle_gamma   90.00
#
_symmetry.space_group_name_H-M   'P 1'
#
loop_
_entity.id
_entity.type
_entity.pdbx_description
1 polymer ?
#
loop_
_entity_poly.entity_id
_entity_poly.type
_entity_poly.pdbx_seq_one_letter_code
_entity_poly.pdbx_strand_id
1 'polypeptide(L)'
;MTKHSRFSALLIASTVLFLICGHGRPATSGESKNKDMAFEIHGRLSIYNGNPAYRIWIIGTNRILGIPGGDLEPAEMPEALHELFTDTFIIVYGDFTVTPLTEYEPGVMQYVRIDSAKNLLVYSAGKLVKRLAKI
;
A
#
# COMPACT_ATOMS: atom_id res chain seq x y z
N MET A 1 -0.30 -75.30 41.90
CA MET A 1 -0.50 -75.79 40.52
C MET A 1 -2.00 -75.94 40.29
N THR A 2 -2.67 -74.92 39.77
CA THR A 2 -4.07 -74.95 39.30
C THR A 2 -4.32 -73.67 38.49
N LYS A 3 -4.93 -73.83 37.32
CA LYS A 3 -4.89 -72.92 36.16
C LYS A 3 -6.32 -72.56 35.78
N HIS A 4 -6.70 -71.28 35.76
CA HIS A 4 -7.88 -70.74 35.03
C HIS A 4 -7.64 -69.23 34.85
N SER A 5 -7.17 -68.74 33.69
CA SER A 5 -7.90 -68.48 32.44
C SER A 5 -9.15 -67.62 32.64
N ARG A 6 -9.04 -66.32 32.33
CA ARG A 6 -10.08 -65.57 31.58
C ARG A 6 -9.41 -64.62 30.59
N PHE A 7 -9.70 -64.90 29.33
CA PHE A 7 -9.55 -64.03 28.18
C PHE A 7 -10.31 -62.70 28.40
N SER A 8 -9.73 -61.60 27.94
CA SER A 8 -10.48 -60.58 27.20
C SER A 8 -9.52 -59.75 26.36
N ALA A 9 -9.59 -60.01 25.06
CA ALA A 9 -9.06 -59.17 24.02
C ALA A 9 -9.78 -57.82 24.01
N LEU A 10 -9.06 -56.73 23.75
CA LEU A 10 -9.38 -55.89 22.60
C LEU A 10 -8.21 -54.95 22.29
N LEU A 11 -7.61 -55.18 21.12
CA LEU A 11 -6.87 -54.17 20.36
C LEU A 11 -7.80 -53.00 20.04
N ILE A 12 -7.35 -51.77 20.26
CA ILE A 12 -7.76 -50.65 19.42
C ILE A 12 -6.49 -49.94 18.95
N ALA A 13 -6.02 -50.36 17.79
CA ALA A 13 -5.22 -49.54 16.90
C ALA A 13 -6.19 -48.92 15.89
N SER A 14 -6.24 -47.59 15.79
CA SER A 14 -6.57 -46.87 14.54
C SER A 14 -6.39 -45.36 14.75
N THR A 15 -5.31 -44.76 14.25
CA THR A 15 -5.21 -43.97 13.00
C THR A 15 -5.74 -42.53 13.08
N VAL A 16 -4.77 -41.60 13.21
CA VAL A 16 -4.61 -40.31 12.51
C VAL A 16 -5.85 -39.44 12.23
N LEU A 17 -5.87 -38.22 12.79
CA LEU A 17 -6.05 -37.02 11.99
C LEU A 17 -5.47 -35.77 12.70
N PHE A 18 -4.37 -35.25 12.16
CA PHE A 18 -3.92 -33.89 12.42
C PHE A 18 -4.99 -32.92 11.92
N LEU A 19 -5.83 -32.43 12.82
CA LEU A 19 -6.59 -31.20 12.61
C LEU A 19 -5.77 -30.05 13.19
N ILE A 20 -4.78 -29.60 12.41
CA ILE A 20 -4.31 -28.22 12.52
C ILE A 20 -5.47 -27.39 11.96
N CYS A 21 -6.36 -26.92 12.83
CA CYS A 21 -7.32 -25.89 12.48
C CYS A 21 -6.53 -24.58 12.33
N GLY A 22 -5.81 -24.46 11.22
CA GLY A 22 -5.53 -23.17 10.63
C GLY A 22 -6.81 -22.62 10.01
N HIS A 23 -6.89 -21.29 9.97
CA HIS A 23 -7.88 -20.45 9.29
C HIS A 23 -8.97 -19.86 10.19
N GLY A 24 -8.58 -18.73 10.77
CA GLY A 24 -9.49 -17.79 11.38
C GLY A 24 -8.76 -16.75 12.22
N ARG A 25 -7.64 -16.18 11.71
CA ARG A 25 -7.30 -14.85 12.21
C ARG A 25 -8.52 -14.00 11.86
N PRO A 26 -9.22 -13.36 12.82
CA PRO A 26 -10.11 -12.30 12.43
C PRO A 26 -9.25 -11.35 11.59
N ALA A 27 -9.71 -11.02 10.38
CA ALA A 27 -9.20 -9.86 9.70
C ALA A 27 -9.53 -8.69 10.63
N THR A 28 -8.63 -8.39 11.57
CA THR A 28 -8.50 -7.05 12.08
C THR A 28 -8.21 -6.25 10.83
N SER A 29 -9.27 -5.68 10.28
CA SER A 29 -9.24 -4.36 9.65
C SER A 29 -8.29 -3.54 10.53
N GLY A 30 -7.02 -3.54 10.15
CA GLY A 30 -6.03 -2.63 10.69
C GLY A 30 -6.46 -1.29 10.16
N GLU A 31 -7.44 -0.67 10.82
CA GLU A 31 -7.62 0.76 10.76
C GLU A 31 -6.25 1.33 11.09
N SER A 32 -5.61 1.88 10.06
CA SER A 32 -4.25 2.39 10.13
C SER A 32 -4.23 3.44 11.24
N LYS A 33 -3.54 3.12 12.34
CA LYS A 33 -3.33 4.03 13.47
C LYS A 33 -2.49 5.28 13.12
N ASN A 34 -2.27 5.55 11.83
CA ASN A 34 -1.48 6.66 11.31
C ASN A 34 -2.29 7.67 10.47
N LYS A 35 -3.63 7.62 10.51
CA LYS A 35 -4.48 8.61 9.83
C LYS A 35 -4.21 10.07 10.28
N ASP A 36 -3.60 10.27 11.44
CA ASP A 36 -3.48 11.60 12.07
C ASP A 36 -2.11 12.27 11.88
N MET A 37 -1.15 11.65 11.18
CA MET A 37 0.17 12.26 10.93
C MET A 37 0.38 12.52 9.44
N ALA A 38 -0.33 13.53 8.94
CA ALA A 38 0.01 14.13 7.66
C ALA A 38 1.40 14.80 7.76
N PHE A 39 2.22 14.66 6.71
CA PHE A 39 3.54 15.28 6.65
C PHE A 39 3.80 15.87 5.26
N GLU A 40 4.63 16.92 5.19
CA GLU A 40 4.99 17.56 3.93
C GLU A 40 6.26 16.93 3.34
N ILE A 41 6.26 16.72 2.03
CA ILE A 41 7.41 16.25 1.26
C ILE A 41 7.63 17.09 0.01
N HIS A 42 8.88 17.31 -0.36
CA HIS A 42 9.24 17.81 -1.68
C HIS A 42 9.52 16.63 -2.61
N GLY A 43 8.79 16.52 -3.72
CA GLY A 43 8.82 15.31 -4.53
C GLY A 43 8.52 15.49 -6.01
N ARG A 44 8.68 14.39 -6.73
CA ARG A 44 8.29 14.22 -8.13
C ARG A 44 7.19 13.17 -8.24
N LEU A 45 5.98 13.61 -8.55
CA LEU A 45 4.84 12.75 -8.88
C LEU A 45 4.86 12.42 -10.38
N SER A 46 4.75 11.13 -10.71
CA SER A 46 4.73 10.64 -12.10
C SER A 46 3.95 9.32 -12.21
N ILE A 47 3.58 8.95 -13.44
CA ILE A 47 2.98 7.64 -13.74
C ILE A 47 4.09 6.62 -14.01
N TYR A 48 3.96 5.44 -13.43
CA TYR A 48 4.84 4.28 -13.61
C TYR A 48 4.03 3.06 -14.02
N ASN A 49 4.70 2.08 -14.61
CA ASN A 49 4.10 0.78 -14.87
C ASN A 49 3.89 -0.02 -13.57
N GLY A 50 2.77 -0.73 -13.50
CA GLY A 50 2.37 -1.55 -12.36
C GLY A 50 1.40 -0.85 -11.41
N ASN A 51 1.07 -1.53 -10.31
CA ASN A 51 0.13 -1.04 -9.30
C ASN A 51 0.88 -0.78 -7.97
N PRO A 52 0.82 0.42 -7.37
CA PRO A 52 0.15 1.63 -7.86
C PRO A 52 0.89 2.29 -9.04
N ALA A 53 0.10 2.90 -9.92
CA ALA A 53 0.59 3.60 -11.12
C ALA A 53 1.22 4.95 -10.76
N TYR A 54 0.52 5.74 -9.94
CA TYR A 54 1.01 7.03 -9.46
C TYR A 54 2.01 6.84 -8.33
N ARG A 55 3.18 7.48 -8.43
CA ARG A 55 4.21 7.42 -7.40
C ARG A 55 4.92 8.74 -7.20
N ILE A 56 5.22 9.06 -5.94
CA ILE A 56 6.04 10.21 -5.57
C ILE A 56 7.45 9.71 -5.23
N TRP A 57 8.43 10.17 -5.99
CA TRP A 57 9.83 10.09 -5.57
C TRP A 57 10.15 11.27 -4.66
N ILE A 58 10.62 11.01 -3.44
CA ILE A 58 11.07 12.08 -2.53
C ILE A 58 12.47 12.51 -2.97
N ILE A 59 12.57 13.76 -3.42
CA ILE A 59 13.78 14.29 -4.04
C ILE A 59 14.93 14.28 -3.04
N GLY A 60 16.10 13.83 -3.52
CA GLY A 60 17.29 13.68 -2.68
C GLY A 60 17.35 12.38 -1.87
N THR A 61 16.39 11.46 -2.05
CA THR A 61 16.37 10.17 -1.35
C THR A 61 16.19 9.00 -2.33
N ASN A 62 16.25 7.77 -1.83
CA ASN A 62 15.86 6.57 -2.58
C ASN A 62 14.39 6.16 -2.32
N ARG A 63 13.63 6.99 -1.61
CA ARG A 63 12.27 6.63 -1.17
C ARG A 63 11.26 6.96 -2.27
N ILE A 64 10.41 5.99 -2.56
CA ILE A 64 9.25 6.12 -3.44
C ILE A 64 8.00 5.79 -2.63
N LEU A 65 7.00 6.67 -2.71
CA LEU A 65 5.67 6.48 -2.14
C LEU A 65 4.70 6.12 -3.27
N GLY A 66 3.82 5.16 -3.03
CA GLY A 66 2.76 4.78 -3.94
C GLY A 66 1.46 5.50 -3.61
N ILE A 67 0.73 5.96 -4.62
CA ILE A 67 -0.62 6.50 -4.45
C ILE A 67 -1.61 5.45 -4.96
N PRO A 68 -2.36 4.77 -4.07
CA PRO A 68 -3.35 3.78 -4.48
C PRO A 68 -4.43 4.36 -5.41
N GLY A 69 -5.06 3.50 -6.19
CA GLY A 69 -6.04 3.85 -7.22
C GLY A 69 -5.42 4.05 -8.61
N GLY A 70 -6.23 4.50 -9.57
CA GLY A 70 -5.92 4.61 -10.99
C GLY A 70 -7.10 4.25 -11.90
N ASP A 71 -6.90 3.32 -12.82
CA ASP A 71 -7.81 3.06 -13.96
C ASP A 71 -9.24 2.63 -13.56
N LEU A 72 -9.39 1.93 -12.42
CA LEU A 72 -10.68 1.38 -11.97
C LEU A 72 -11.25 2.06 -10.73
N GLU A 73 -10.40 2.74 -9.96
CA GLU A 73 -10.76 3.43 -8.71
C GLU A 73 -10.07 4.78 -8.68
N PRO A 74 -10.72 5.86 -8.23
CA PRO A 74 -10.07 7.17 -8.13
C PRO A 74 -8.76 7.07 -7.36
N ALA A 75 -7.70 7.67 -7.89
CA ALA A 75 -6.44 7.76 -7.18
C ALA A 75 -6.62 8.51 -5.86
N GLU A 76 -5.93 8.09 -4.81
CA GLU A 76 -5.92 8.71 -3.48
C GLU A 76 -5.16 10.07 -3.50
N MET A 77 -5.71 11.04 -4.24
CA MET A 77 -5.20 12.40 -4.40
C MET A 77 -6.34 13.37 -4.80
N PRO A 78 -6.14 14.70 -4.71
CA PRO A 78 -7.15 15.67 -5.15
C PRO A 78 -7.44 15.53 -6.64
N GLU A 79 -8.71 15.65 -7.03
CA GLU A 79 -9.15 15.51 -8.43
C GLU A 79 -8.41 16.47 -9.38
N ALA A 80 -8.26 17.73 -8.98
CA ALA A 80 -7.52 18.73 -9.76
C ALA A 80 -6.04 18.39 -9.97
N LEU A 81 -5.43 17.58 -9.09
CA LEU A 81 -4.07 17.05 -9.27
C LEU A 81 -4.07 15.87 -10.24
N HIS A 82 -5.06 14.97 -10.14
CA HIS A 82 -5.25 13.85 -11.06
C HIS A 82 -5.49 14.32 -12.50
N GLU A 83 -6.29 15.36 -12.70
CA GLU A 83 -6.59 15.96 -14.02
C GLU A 83 -5.35 16.53 -14.74
N LEU A 84 -4.24 16.78 -14.03
CA LEU A 84 -2.99 17.20 -14.69
C LEU A 84 -2.38 16.08 -15.52
N PHE A 85 -2.68 14.81 -15.22
CA PHE A 85 -2.11 13.64 -15.87
C PHE A 85 -2.92 13.20 -17.09
N THR A 86 -2.86 14.00 -18.17
CA THR A 86 -3.52 13.67 -19.44
C THR A 86 -2.80 12.58 -20.24
N ASP A 87 -1.53 12.32 -19.93
CA ASP A 87 -0.69 11.28 -20.53
C ASP A 87 0.42 10.83 -19.56
N THR A 88 1.19 9.81 -19.95
CA THR A 88 2.25 9.21 -19.12
C THR A 88 3.56 10.00 -19.10
N PHE A 89 3.71 11.04 -19.93
CA PHE A 89 4.88 11.92 -19.98
C PHE A 89 4.75 13.13 -19.06
N ILE A 90 3.61 13.28 -18.38
CA ILE A 90 3.41 14.31 -17.37
C ILE A 90 4.24 13.99 -16.11
N ILE A 91 5.01 14.98 -15.70
CA ILE A 91 5.78 14.97 -14.46
C ILE A 91 5.42 16.21 -13.66
N VAL A 92 5.02 16.01 -12.40
CA VAL A 92 4.69 17.11 -11.49
C VAL A 92 5.73 17.14 -10.37
N TYR A 93 6.46 18.24 -10.28
CA TYR A 93 7.30 18.55 -9.11
C TYR A 93 6.52 19.45 -8.18
N GLY A 94 6.72 19.31 -6.86
CA GLY A 94 6.12 20.23 -5.90
C GLY A 94 6.24 19.74 -4.46
N ASP A 95 5.58 20.47 -3.57
CA ASP A 95 5.46 20.11 -2.17
C ASP A 95 4.09 19.45 -1.96
N PHE A 96 4.08 18.24 -1.41
CA PHE A 96 2.88 17.45 -1.19
C PHE A 96 2.67 17.24 0.30
N THR A 97 1.45 17.51 0.78
CA THR A 97 1.00 17.05 2.10
C THR A 97 0.43 15.65 1.92
N VAL A 98 1.00 14.66 2.59
CA VAL A 98 0.61 13.25 2.44
C VAL A 98 0.27 12.62 3.78
N THR A 99 -0.73 11.74 3.77
CA THR A 99 -1.10 10.91 4.94
C THR A 99 -0.76 9.44 4.68
N PRO A 100 -0.02 8.75 5.57
CA PRO A 100 0.23 7.33 5.45
C PRO A 100 -1.05 6.49 5.46
N LEU A 101 -1.18 5.60 4.48
CA LEU A 101 -2.20 4.54 4.45
C LEU A 101 -1.66 3.22 4.99
N THR A 102 -0.35 3.03 4.91
CA THR A 102 0.38 1.84 5.38
C THR A 102 1.56 2.27 6.27
N GLU A 103 2.01 1.34 7.12
CA GLU A 103 3.19 1.58 7.96
C GLU A 103 4.46 1.72 7.11
N TYR A 104 5.44 2.45 7.64
CA TYR A 104 6.73 2.55 6.99
C TYR A 104 7.51 1.25 7.23
N GLU A 105 7.88 0.58 6.14
CA GLU A 105 8.78 -0.57 6.15
C GLU A 105 9.96 -0.33 5.19
N PRO A 106 11.22 -0.58 5.64
CA PRO A 106 12.39 -0.51 4.77
C PRO A 106 12.29 -1.48 3.59
N GLY A 107 12.57 -0.99 2.37
CA GLY A 107 12.52 -1.81 1.16
C GLY A 107 11.12 -2.07 0.60
N VAL A 108 10.07 -1.73 1.35
CA VAL A 108 8.67 -1.86 0.91
C VAL A 108 8.14 -0.50 0.49
N MET A 109 7.40 -0.46 -0.62
CA MET A 109 6.70 0.73 -1.07
C MET A 109 5.55 1.04 -0.11
N GLN A 110 5.62 2.20 0.54
CA GLN A 110 4.54 2.66 1.40
C GLN A 110 3.50 3.38 0.57
N TYR A 111 2.24 3.08 0.85
CA TYR A 111 1.09 3.74 0.29
C TYR A 111 0.68 4.94 1.13
N VAL A 112 0.40 6.04 0.44
CA VAL A 112 -0.04 7.31 1.02
C VAL A 112 -1.17 7.88 0.19
N ARG A 113 -2.01 8.72 0.81
CA ARG A 113 -2.92 9.64 0.12
C ARG A 113 -2.27 11.01 0.04
N ILE A 114 -2.48 11.72 -1.06
CA ILE A 114 -2.16 13.15 -1.16
C ILE A 114 -3.35 13.95 -0.65
N ASP A 115 -3.15 14.77 0.38
CA ASP A 115 -4.22 15.62 0.93
C ASP A 115 -4.22 17.01 0.28
N SER A 116 -3.05 17.55 -0.08
CA SER A 116 -2.92 18.81 -0.82
C SER A 116 -1.54 18.94 -1.46
N ALA A 117 -1.38 19.88 -2.39
CA ALA A 117 -0.09 20.16 -3.01
C ALA A 117 0.14 21.66 -3.24
N LYS A 118 1.39 22.11 -3.22
CA LYS A 118 1.77 23.51 -3.44
C LYS A 118 3.08 23.62 -4.22
N ASN A 119 3.35 24.81 -4.75
CA ASN A 119 4.57 25.12 -5.52
C ASN A 119 4.79 24.16 -6.70
N LEU A 120 3.71 23.83 -7.43
CA LEU A 120 3.74 22.81 -8.46
C LEU A 120 4.36 23.31 -9.76
N LEU A 121 5.26 22.50 -10.33
CA LEU A 121 5.83 22.66 -11.66
C LEU A 121 5.45 21.45 -12.51
N VAL A 122 4.64 21.67 -13.53
CA VAL A 122 4.14 20.61 -14.43
C VAL A 122 4.98 20.60 -15.70
N TYR A 123 5.57 19.46 -16.00
CA TYR A 123 6.33 19.21 -17.21
C TYR A 123 5.61 18.19 -18.10
N SER A 124 5.65 18.41 -19.41
CA SER A 124 5.26 17.44 -20.43
C SER A 124 6.41 17.28 -21.42
N ALA A 125 6.83 16.05 -21.69
CA ALA A 125 7.95 15.75 -22.59
C ALA A 125 9.21 16.61 -22.33
N GLY A 126 9.52 16.86 -21.05
CA GLY A 126 10.68 17.63 -20.62
C GLY A 126 10.54 19.15 -20.68
N LYS A 127 9.40 19.69 -21.12
CA LYS A 127 9.12 21.14 -21.14
C LYS A 127 8.18 21.53 -20.02
N LEU A 128 8.48 22.63 -19.33
CA LEU A 128 7.57 23.20 -18.34
C LEU A 128 6.32 23.75 -19.05
N VAL A 129 5.15 23.24 -18.70
CA VAL A 129 3.87 23.62 -19.32
C VAL A 129 2.96 24.41 -18.37
N LYS A 130 3.10 24.23 -17.04
CA LYS A 130 2.26 24.92 -16.06
C LYS A 130 3.01 25.17 -14.75
N ARG A 131 2.65 26.27 -14.08
CA ARG A 131 3.00 26.53 -12.68
C ARG A 131 1.70 26.73 -11.90
N LEU A 132 1.56 26.07 -10.76
CA LEU A 132 0.40 26.23 -9.88
C LEU A 132 0.89 26.51 -8.46
N ALA A 133 0.30 27.52 -7.83
CA ALA A 133 0.67 27.87 -6.46
C ALA A 133 0.19 26.82 -5.45
N LYS A 134 -1.03 26.29 -5.65
CA LYS A 134 -1.66 25.32 -4.75
C LYS A 134 -2.75 24.51 -5.48
N ILE A 135 -2.94 23.28 -5.02
CA ILE A 135 -4.11 22.43 -5.19
C ILE A 135 -4.55 21.95 -3.80
#